data_AF-A0A679HZN5-F1
#
_entry.id   AF-A0A679HZN5-F1
#
_cell.length_a   1.000
_cell.length_b   1.000
_cell.length_c   1.000
_cell.angle_alpha   90.00
_cell.angle_beta   90.00
_cell.angle_gamma   90.00
#
_symmetry.space_group_name_H-M   'P 1'
#
loop_
_entity.id
_entity.type
_entity.pdbx_description
1 polymer ?
#
loop_
_entity_poly.entity_id
_entity_poly.type
_entity_poly.pdbx_seq_one_letter_code
_entity_poly.pdbx_strand_id
1 'polypeptide(L)' 'MDGEGSTHFTHESRRSNRLGDLLAKEKLQAARKLTPEQRLLMALDLSNAAHFLHRACSKKP' A
#
# COMPACT_ATOMS: atom_id res chain seq x y z
N MET A 1 25.54 17.56 -20.26
CA MET A 1 25.67 17.73 -18.79
C MET A 1 24.38 17.19 -18.21
N ASP A 2 24.38 15.88 -18.20
CA ASP A 2 23.29 14.98 -17.93
C ASP A 2 23.06 14.94 -16.41
N GLY A 3 21.84 15.27 -15.99
CA GLY A 3 21.42 15.18 -14.60
C GLY A 3 20.81 13.82 -14.34
N GLU A 4 21.66 12.84 -14.06
CA GLU A 4 21.29 11.49 -13.68
C GLU A 4 20.45 11.45 -12.39
N GLY A 5 19.66 10.39 -12.28
CA GLY A 5 18.53 10.28 -11.38
C GLY A 5 18.84 10.18 -9.90
N SER A 6 17.80 10.44 -9.11
CA SER A 6 17.74 10.06 -7.71
C SER A 6 16.32 9.63 -7.35
N THR A 7 15.91 8.49 -7.90
CA THR A 7 14.80 7.72 -7.36
C THR A 7 15.32 6.84 -6.24
N HIS A 8 15.73 7.45 -5.13
CA HIS A 8 15.90 6.72 -3.86
C HIS A 8 14.53 6.48 -3.23
N PHE A 9 13.72 5.64 -3.88
CA PHE A 9 12.70 4.88 -3.17
C PHE A 9 13.45 3.70 -2.56
N THR A 10 13.96 3.87 -1.33
CA THR A 10 14.51 2.74 -0.58
C THR A 10 13.36 1.82 -0.21
N HIS A 11 12.99 0.96 -1.15
CA HIS A 11 12.16 -0.20 -0.91
C HIS A 11 13.03 -1.14 -0.08
N GLU A 12 13.02 -0.91 1.23
CA GLU A 12 13.57 -1.83 2.21
C GLU A 12 13.03 -3.21 1.84
N SER A 13 13.96 -4.09 1.44
CA SER A 13 13.67 -5.42 0.92
C SER A 13 13.04 -6.23 2.05
N ARG A 14 11.73 -6.07 2.24
CA ARG A 14 10.91 -7.07 2.92
C ARG A 14 11.11 -8.34 2.12
N ARG A 15 11.97 -9.24 2.61
CA ARG A 15 12.28 -10.53 1.97
C ARG A 15 10.99 -11.07 1.35
N SER A 16 10.93 -11.06 0.02
CA SER A 16 9.74 -11.52 -0.67
C SER A 16 9.60 -13.00 -0.33
N ASN A 17 8.57 -13.28 0.44
CA ASN A 17 8.16 -14.62 0.75
C ASN A 17 7.36 -15.08 -0.47
N ARG A 18 7.71 -16.21 -1.10
CA ARG A 18 6.97 -16.76 -2.25
C ARG A 18 5.45 -16.82 -2.00
N LEU A 19 5.04 -17.14 -0.77
CA LEU A 19 3.64 -17.09 -0.34
C LEU A 19 3.10 -15.65 -0.29
N GLY A 20 3.90 -14.69 0.18
CA GLY A 20 3.55 -13.27 0.19
C GLY A 20 3.31 -12.72 -1.22
N ASP A 21 4.16 -13.09 -2.18
CA ASP A 21 4.02 -12.67 -3.58
C ASP A 21 2.77 -13.30 -4.24
N LEU A 22 2.50 -14.58 -3.93
CA LEU A 22 1.28 -15.27 -4.39
C LEU A 22 0.02 -14.62 -3.81
N LEU A 23 0.01 -14.34 -2.51
CA LEU A 23 -1.10 -13.66 -1.84
C LEU A 23 -1.30 -12.24 -2.38
N ALA A 24 -0.23 -11.51 -2.67
CA ALA A 24 -0.32 -10.19 -3.28
C ALA A 24 -0.95 -10.27 -4.68
N LYS A 25 -0.52 -11.25 -5.49
CA LYS A 25 -1.06 -11.47 -6.84
C LYS A 25 -2.54 -11.85 -6.80
N GLU A 26 -2.94 -12.73 -5.89
CA GLU A 26 -4.34 -13.13 -5.69
C GLU A 26 -5.20 -11.93 -5.28
N LYS A 27 -4.76 -11.16 -4.29
CA LYS A 27 -5.46 -9.95 -3.82
C LYS A 27 -5.62 -8.92 -4.93
N LEU A 28 -4.60 -8.74 -5.78
CA LEU A 28 -4.68 -7.86 -6.94
C LEU A 28 -5.70 -8.35 -7.96
N GLN A 29 -5.76 -9.66 -8.21
CA GLN A 29 -6.76 -10.24 -9.11
C GLN A 29 -8.18 -10.10 -8.55
N ALA A 30 -8.36 -10.32 -7.24
CA ALA A 30 -9.63 -10.11 -6.57
C ALA A 30 -10.07 -8.64 -6.64
N ALA A 31 -9.14 -7.70 -6.39
CA ALA A 31 -9.41 -6.27 -6.46
C ALA A 31 -9.85 -5.81 -7.86
N ARG A 32 -9.34 -6.43 -8.93
CA ARG A 32 -9.74 -6.15 -10.31
C ARG A 32 -11.17 -6.57 -10.64
N LYS A 33 -11.76 -7.50 -9.88
CA LYS A 33 -13.15 -7.96 -10.06
C LYS A 33 -14.18 -7.08 -9.35
N LEU A 34 -13.72 -6.13 -8.54
CA LEU A 34 -14.60 -5.25 -7.78
C LEU A 34 -15.23 -4.18 -8.67
N THR A 35 -16.47 -3.83 -8.36
CA THR A 35 -17.13 -2.69 -9.01
C THR A 35 -16.45 -1.37 -8.60
N PRO A 36 -16.63 -0.29 -9.37
CA PRO A 36 -16.14 1.04 -8.97
C PRO A 36 -16.59 1.46 -7.57
N GLU A 37 -17.85 1.20 -7.20
CA GLU A 37 -18.44 1.55 -5.91
C GLU A 37 -17.76 0.80 -4.76
N GLN A 38 -17.52 -0.50 -4.95
CA GLN A 38 -16.81 -1.33 -3.96
C GLN A 38 -15.36 -0.86 -3.78
N ARG A 39 -14.69 -0.47 -4.86
CA ARG A 39 -13.32 0.10 -4.78
C ARG A 39 -13.31 1.43 -4.06
N LEU A 40 -14.31 2.28 -4.28
CA LEU A 40 -14.45 3.56 -3.58
C LEU A 40 -14.63 3.34 -2.07
N LEU A 41 -15.51 2.42 -1.66
CA LEU A 41 -15.71 2.10 -0.25
C LEU A 41 -14.42 1.63 0.42
N MET A 42 -13.69 0.69 -0.20
CA MET A 42 -12.39 0.24 0.33
C MET A 42 -11.37 1.38 0.45
N ALA A 43 -11.33 2.29 -0.53
CA ALA A 43 -10.42 3.43 -0.50
C ALA A 43 -10.73 4.38 0.68
N LEU A 44 -12.01 4.60 0.96
CA LEU A 44 -12.46 5.39 2.12
C LEU A 44 -12.09 4.71 3.44
N ASP A 45 -12.32 3.41 3.56
CA ASP A 45 -11.97 2.62 4.75
C ASP A 45 -10.46 2.65 5.03
N LEU A 46 -9.65 2.45 3.99
CA LEU A 46 -8.18 2.51 4.11
C LEU A 46 -7.70 3.91 4.49
N SER A 47 -8.31 4.96 3.94
CA SER A 47 -7.98 6.35 4.29
C SER A 47 -8.28 6.65 5.75
N ASN A 48 -9.43 6.20 6.24
CA ASN A 48 -9.81 6.32 7.66
C ASN A 48 -8.84 5.55 8.56
N ALA A 49 -8.54 4.28 8.22
CA ALA A 49 -7.60 3.46 8.97
C ALA A 49 -6.21 4.10 9.04
N ALA A 50 -5.70 4.63 7.93
CA ALA A 50 -4.42 5.33 7.87
C ALA A 50 -4.42 6.60 8.74
N HIS A 51 -5.51 7.37 8.71
CA HIS A 51 -5.69 8.53 9.57
C HIS A 51 -5.68 8.14 11.06
N PHE A 52 -6.40 7.09 11.45
CA PHE A 52 -6.43 6.61 12.83
C PHE A 52 -5.06 6.10 13.29
N LEU A 53 -4.36 5.31 12.46
CA LEU A 53 -3.00 4.86 12.72
C LEU A 53 -2.06 6.05 12.89
N HIS A 54 -2.12 7.02 11.99
CA HIS A 54 -1.33 8.24 12.10
C HIS A 54 -1.61 8.95 13.43
N ARG A 55 -2.87 9.14 13.82
CA ARG A 55 -3.22 9.75 15.12
C ARG A 55 -2.76 8.93 16.32
N ALA A 56 -2.81 7.60 16.25
CA ALA A 56 -2.37 6.72 17.31
C ALA A 56 -0.84 6.77 17.48
N CYS A 57 -0.11 6.79 16.37
CA CYS A 57 1.36 6.78 16.35
C CYS A 57 2.00 8.17 16.45
N SER A 58 1.29 9.24 16.09
CA SER A 58 1.79 10.63 16.16
C SER A 58 1.64 11.28 17.53
N LYS A 59 0.97 10.61 18.49
CA LYS A 59 1.06 10.97 19.91
C LYS A 59 2.51 10.77 20.36
N LYS A 60 3.33 11.82 20.22
CA LYS A 60 4.56 11.96 20.99
C LYS A 60 4.18 11.99 22.49
N PRO A 61 4.91 11.29 23.38
CA PRO A 61 4.96 11.70 24.77
C PRO A 61 5.49 13.14 24.90
#